data_AF-A0A661WTW9-F1
#
_entry.id   AF-A0A661WTW9-F1
#
_cell.length_a   1.000
_cell.length_b   1.000
_cell.length_c   1.000
_cell.angle_alpha   90.00
_cell.angle_beta   90.00
_cell.angle_gamma   90.00
#
_symmetry.space_group_name_H-M   'P 1'
#
loop_
_entity.id
_entity.type
_entity.pdbx_description
1 polymer ?
#
loop_
_entity_poly.entity_id
_entity_poly.type
_entity_poly.pdbx_seq_one_letter_code
_entity_poly.pdbx_strand_id
1 'polypeptide(L)'
;MNVKYYTGRSLAEAIGRAKRDYGSDIILLDSKEIRNEMDGSKLVQVSISVDEKNGRVKSWRPPSVNKPKEIPTAKKEVETREDFNQVISNILARR
;
A
#
# COMPACT_ATOMS: atom_id res chain seq x y z
N MET A 1 -16.68 -24.12 2.81
CA MET A 1 -15.77 -23.26 3.59
C MET A 1 -15.18 -24.10 4.70
N ASN A 2 -13.84 -24.17 4.78
CA ASN A 2 -13.16 -24.94 5.81
C ASN A 2 -12.54 -23.97 6.82
N VAL A 3 -12.86 -24.12 8.10
CA VAL A 3 -12.36 -23.23 9.16
C VAL A 3 -11.08 -23.82 9.74
N LYS A 4 -10.02 -23.03 9.79
CA LYS A 4 -8.73 -23.42 10.36
C LYS A 4 -8.26 -22.44 11.41
N TYR A 5 -7.51 -22.93 12.38
CA TYR A 5 -7.06 -22.15 13.52
C TYR A 5 -5.54 -22.00 13.51
N TYR A 6 -5.08 -20.79 13.79
CA TYR A 6 -3.66 -20.46 13.88
C TYR A 6 -3.37 -19.73 15.18
N THR A 7 -2.21 -20.00 15.77
CA THR A 7 -1.76 -19.32 16.99
C THR A 7 -0.44 -18.60 16.77
N GLY A 8 -0.24 -17.51 17.50
CA GLY A 8 0.99 -16.72 17.50
C GLY A 8 1.11 -15.88 18.76
N ARG A 9 2.24 -15.20 18.95
CA ARG A 9 2.42 -14.25 20.07
C ARG A 9 1.70 -12.92 19.82
N SER A 10 1.33 -12.66 18.57
CA SER A 10 0.53 -11.51 18.15
C SER A 10 -0.45 -11.88 17.04
N LEU A 11 -1.45 -11.03 16.83
CA LEU A 11 -2.41 -11.17 15.74
C LEU A 11 -1.71 -11.22 14.37
N ALA A 12 -0.74 -10.32 14.16
CA ALA A 12 0.04 -10.26 12.92
C ALA A 12 0.85 -11.54 12.68
N GLU A 13 1.42 -12.13 13.74
CA GLU A 13 2.16 -13.38 13.62
C GLU A 13 1.24 -14.55 13.24
N ALA A 14 0.09 -14.67 13.91
CA ALA A 14 -0.89 -15.73 13.65
C ALA A 14 -1.46 -15.63 12.22
N ILE A 15 -1.78 -14.42 11.77
CA ILE A 15 -2.20 -14.15 10.38
C ILE A 15 -1.05 -14.45 9.40
N GLY A 16 0.18 -14.06 9.73
CA GLY A 16 1.35 -14.33 8.88
C GLY A 16 1.63 -15.82 8.69
N ARG A 17 1.34 -16.65 9.71
CA ARG A 17 1.37 -18.12 9.59
C ARG A 17 0.27 -18.62 8.66
N ALA A 18 -0.98 -18.16 8.85
CA ALA A 18 -2.09 -18.51 7.97
C ALA A 18 -1.82 -18.14 6.49
N LYS A 19 -1.24 -16.96 6.25
CA LYS A 19 -0.88 -16.50 4.91
C LYS A 19 0.26 -17.29 4.26
N ARG A 20 1.19 -17.85 5.04
CA ARG A 20 2.25 -18.71 4.49
C ARG A 20 1.70 -20.02 3.94
N ASP A 21 0.66 -20.55 4.58
CA ASP A 21 0.04 -21.82 4.17
C ASP A 21 -0.90 -21.61 2.98
N TYR A 22 -1.79 -20.62 3.05
CA TYR A 22 -2.87 -20.44 2.05
C TYR A 22 -2.69 -19.25 1.10
N GLY A 23 -1.67 -18.42 1.29
CA GLY A 23 -1.50 -17.17 0.55
C GLY A 23 -2.32 -16.03 1.15
N SER A 24 -2.51 -14.95 0.40
CA SER A 24 -3.20 -13.75 0.90
C SER A 24 -4.73 -13.88 0.93
N ASP A 25 -5.28 -14.93 0.32
CA ASP A 25 -6.72 -15.14 0.19
C ASP A 25 -7.26 -15.95 1.38
N ILE A 26 -7.21 -15.30 2.55
CA ILE A 26 -7.75 -15.82 3.80
C ILE A 26 -8.80 -14.84 4.33
N ILE A 27 -9.93 -15.35 4.79
CA ILE A 27 -10.93 -14.54 5.48
C ILE A 27 -10.74 -14.75 6.97
N LEU A 28 -10.36 -13.69 7.69
CA LEU A 28 -10.32 -13.70 9.14
C LEU A 28 -11.76 -13.71 9.66
N LEU A 29 -12.13 -14.75 10.41
CA LEU A 29 -13.47 -14.88 11.00
C LEU A 29 -13.50 -14.32 12.41
N ASP A 30 -12.54 -14.71 13.24
CA ASP A 30 -12.47 -14.33 14.64
C ASP A 30 -11.03 -14.35 15.16
N SER A 31 -10.76 -13.62 16.24
CA SER A 31 -9.49 -13.64 16.93
C SER A 31 -9.69 -13.57 18.44
N LYS A 32 -9.02 -14.47 19.17
CA LYS A 32 -9.04 -14.54 20.62
C LYS A 32 -7.65 -14.36 21.18
N GLU A 33 -7.52 -13.42 22.12
CA GLU A 33 -6.31 -13.25 22.91
C GLU A 33 -6.43 -14.06 24.20
N ILE A 34 -5.43 -14.89 24.47
CA ILE A 34 -5.30 -15.70 25.67
C ILE A 34 -4.09 -15.17 26.41
N ARG A 35 -4.32 -14.54 27.56
CA ARG A 35 -3.25 -14.12 28.47
C ARG A 35 -3.12 -15.13 29.58
N ASN A 36 -1.89 -15.49 29.89
CA ASN A 36 -1.58 -16.26 31.07
C ASN A 36 -1.21 -15.28 32.20
N GLU A 37 -2.00 -15.29 33.27
CA GLU A 37 -1.86 -14.34 34.38
C GLU A 37 -0.62 -14.62 35.24
N MET A 38 -0.09 -15.84 35.21
CA MET A 38 1.06 -16.23 36.05
C MET A 38 2.41 -15.76 35.48
N ASP A 39 2.61 -15.86 34.17
CA ASP A 39 3.87 -15.51 33.50
C ASP A 39 3.77 -14.23 32.64
N GLY A 40 2.57 -13.64 32.56
CA GLY A 40 2.27 -12.48 31.71
C GLY A 40 2.34 -12.77 30.21
N SER A 41 2.47 -14.05 29.82
CA SER A 41 2.59 -14.44 28.42
C SER A 41 1.26 -14.25 27.70
N LYS A 42 1.36 -13.92 26.41
CA LYS A 42 0.22 -13.67 25.54
C LYS A 42 0.30 -14.59 24.34
N LEU A 43 -0.80 -15.29 24.09
CA LEU A 43 -1.06 -16.05 22.88
C LEU A 43 -2.26 -15.43 22.18
N VAL A 44 -2.21 -15.34 20.86
CA VAL A 44 -3.34 -14.94 20.02
C VAL A 44 -3.70 -16.11 19.13
N GLN A 45 -4.95 -16.53 19.19
CA GLN A 45 -5.54 -17.50 18.27
C GLN A 45 -6.40 -16.77 17.25
N VAL A 46 -6.28 -17.14 15.98
CA VAL A 46 -7.12 -16.64 14.88
C VAL A 46 -7.82 -17.79 14.19
N SER A 47 -9.09 -17.56 13.84
CA SER A 47 -9.92 -18.46 13.06
C SER A 47 -9.98 -17.89 11.64
N ILE A 48 -9.60 -18.68 10.64
CA ILE A 48 -9.66 -18.29 9.24
C ILE A 48 -10.54 -19.23 8.44
N SER A 49 -11.28 -18.68 7.49
CA SER A 49 -11.93 -19.44 6.42
C SER A 49 -11.05 -19.40 5.19
N VAL A 50 -10.86 -20.56 4.58
CA VAL A 50 -10.16 -20.71 3.30
C VAL A 50 -11.07 -21.38 2.29
N ASP A 51 -11.07 -20.83 1.08
CA ASP A 51 -11.69 -21.45 -0.07
C ASP A 51 -10.65 -22.34 -0.77
N GLU A 52 -10.70 -23.63 -0.47
CA GLU A 52 -9.77 -24.64 -1.00
C GLU A 52 -9.84 -24.76 -2.54
N LYS A 53 -10.92 -24.28 -3.18
CA LYS A 53 -11.08 -24.31 -4.64
C LYS A 53 -10.38 -23.14 -5.34
N ASN A 54 -10.21 -22.00 -4.65
CA ASN A 54 -9.56 -20.80 -5.19
C ASN A 54 -8.08 -20.71 -4.80
N GLY A 55 -7.39 -21.87 -4.82
CA GLY A 55 -6.00 -22.01 -4.38
C GLY A 55 -5.11 -20.86 -4.84
N ARG A 56 -4.41 -20.23 -3.89
CA ARG A 56 -3.46 -19.12 -4.02
C ARG A 56 -3.66 -18.31 -5.31
N VAL A 57 -4.51 -17.28 -5.26
CA VAL A 57 -4.65 -16.30 -6.35
C VAL A 57 -3.26 -15.89 -6.84
N LYS A 58 -2.91 -16.29 -8.08
CA LYS A 58 -1.67 -15.88 -8.73
C LYS A 58 -1.67 -14.36 -8.75
N SER A 59 -0.65 -13.75 -8.14
CA SER A 59 -0.37 -12.31 -8.07
C SER A 59 -1.16 -11.50 -9.11
N TRP A 60 -2.10 -10.69 -8.66
CA TRP A 60 -2.82 -9.76 -9.53
C TRP A 60 -1.79 -8.80 -10.16
N ARG A 61 -1.55 -8.96 -11.46
CA ARG A 61 -0.75 -8.00 -12.23
C ARG A 61 -1.69 -6.87 -12.63
N PRO A 62 -1.50 -5.64 -12.11
CA PRO A 62 -2.28 -4.52 -12.59
C PRO A 62 -2.09 -4.37 -14.11
N PRO A 63 -3.14 -4.04 -14.88
CA PRO A 63 -2.98 -3.76 -16.29
C PRO A 63 -1.98 -2.62 -16.46
N SER A 64 -1.00 -2.80 -17.36
CA SER A 64 -0.02 -1.76 -17.67
C SER A 64 -0.75 -0.53 -18.18
N VAL A 65 -0.78 0.52 -17.37
CA VAL A 65 -1.19 1.84 -17.85
C VAL A 65 -0.10 2.27 -18.83
N ASN A 66 -0.45 2.39 -20.12
CA ASN A 66 0.44 2.98 -21.11
C ASN A 66 0.87 4.34 -20.57
N LYS A 67 2.16 4.46 -20.20
CA LYS A 67 2.71 5.74 -19.76
C LYS A 67 2.42 6.76 -20.86
N PRO A 68 1.85 7.93 -20.55
CA PRO A 68 1.74 8.99 -21.53
C PRO A 68 3.14 9.24 -22.12
N LYS A 69 3.24 9.26 -23.45
CA LYS A 69 4.48 9.56 -24.17
C LYS A 69 5.11 10.81 -23.55
N GLU A 70 6.39 10.72 -23.21
CA GLU A 70 7.18 11.84 -22.72
C GLU A 70 6.95 13.05 -23.62
N ILE A 71 6.34 14.09 -23.07
CA ILE A 71 6.22 15.38 -23.73
C ILE A 71 7.66 15.94 -23.76
N PRO A 72 8.25 16.19 -24.94
CA PRO A 72 9.60 16.72 -25.02
C PRO A 72 9.63 18.07 -24.32
N THR A 73 10.38 18.13 -23.21
CA THR A 73 10.63 19.36 -22.48
C THR A 73 11.57 20.20 -23.32
N ALA A 74 11.02 21.03 -24.19
CA ALA A 74 11.79 22.11 -24.80
C ALA A 74 12.20 23.07 -23.68
N LYS A 75 13.42 22.91 -23.16
CA LYS A 75 14.07 23.90 -22.31
C LYS A 75 14.25 25.16 -23.15
N LYS A 76 13.34 26.13 -23.01
CA LYS A 76 13.57 27.48 -23.47
C LYS A 76 14.31 28.21 -22.35
N GLU A 77 15.64 28.17 -22.41
CA GLU A 77 16.46 29.14 -21.67
C GLU A 77 16.09 30.52 -22.19
N VAL A 78 15.64 31.41 -21.30
CA VAL A 78 15.54 32.84 -21.59
C VAL A 78 16.31 33.55 -20.49
N GLU A 79 17.58 33.80 -20.80
CA GLU A 79 18.38 34.83 -20.17
C GLU A 79 17.80 36.20 -20.55
N THR A 80 17.61 37.08 -19.57
CA THR A 80 18.30 38.39 -19.47
C THR A 80 17.51 39.33 -18.53
N ARG A 81 18.25 40.02 -17.65
CA ARG A 81 17.70 41.03 -16.71
C ARG A 81 17.17 42.28 -17.41
N GLU A 82 17.42 42.43 -18.71
CA GLU A 82 17.04 43.61 -19.50
C GLU A 82 15.53 43.68 -19.75
N ASP A 83 14.85 42.53 -19.87
CA ASP A 83 13.40 42.45 -20.07
C ASP A 83 12.60 43.02 -18.89
N PHE A 84 13.10 42.86 -17.65
CA PHE A 84 12.38 43.33 -16.47
C PHE A 84 12.31 44.86 -16.39
N ASN A 85 13.40 45.56 -16.73
CA ASN A 85 13.42 47.03 -16.74
C ASN A 85 12.52 47.61 -17.83
N GLN A 86 12.37 46.90 -18.94
CA GLN A 86 11.49 47.30 -20.04
C GLN A 86 10.00 47.14 -19.66
N VAL A 87 9.66 46.06 -18.94
CA VAL A 87 8.32 45.86 -18.37
C VAL A 87 7.99 46.93 -17.32
N ILE A 88 8.92 47.24 -16.40
CA ILE A 88 8.73 48.26 -15.36
C ILE A 88 8.50 49.65 -15.98
N SER A 89 9.31 50.01 -16.99
CA SER A 89 9.20 51.31 -17.67
C SER A 89 7.85 51.50 -18.35
N ASN A 90 7.31 50.43 -18.97
CA ASN A 90 6.00 50.45 -19.61
C ASN A 90 4.82 50.58 -18.62
N ILE A 91 4.98 50.11 -17.38
CA ILE A 91 3.95 50.24 -16.34
C ILE A 91 3.93 51.67 -15.79
N LEU A 92 5.10 52.26 -15.54
CA LEU A 92 5.20 53.62 -15.01
C LEU A 92 4.74 54.70 -16.01
N ALA A 93 4.91 54.47 -17.31
CA ALA A 93 4.51 55.41 -18.37
C ALA A 93 2.99 55.47 -18.63
N ARG A 94 2.17 54.61 -18.00
CA ARG A 94 0.70 54.54 -18.21
C ARG A 94 -0.13 55.25 -17.13
N ARG A 95 0.47 56.12 -16.31
CA ARG A 95 -0.25 57.02 -15.38
C ARG A 95 -0.31 58.45 -15.88
#